data_AF-A0A6M4A455-F1
#
_entry.id   AF-A0A6M4A455-F1
#
_cell.length_a   1.000
_cell.length_b   1.000
_cell.length_c   1.000
_cell.angle_alpha   90.00
_cell.angle_beta   90.00
_cell.angle_gamma   90.00
#
_symmetry.space_group_name_H-M   'P 1'
#
loop_
_entity.id
_entity.type
_entity.pdbx_description
1 polymer ?
#
loop_
_entity_poly.entity_id
_entity_poly.type
_entity_poly.pdbx_seq_one_letter_code
_entity_poly.pdbx_strand_id
1 'polypeptide(L)'
;MIDEARKGIRAEVKLYSQGLKSLKLEYVMNWVNVDITNIYFKKFNKFNILSAIQILETNDKLALLSRAEAITYQFWLSGRDIREQLSRTTIWKQAKSIINKIGIDIRGHCRPAANANIDLTKIFSRENILPIPEWAIDTVYYFPPNQLSFRRPLRRFSNLVVQAKDTE
;
A
#
# COMPACT_ATOMS: atom_id res chain seq x y z
N MET A 1 -5.75 -21.16 -8.52
CA MET A 1 -5.84 -20.40 -7.25
C MET A 1 -4.47 -20.10 -6.65
N ILE A 2 -3.62 -21.14 -6.42
CA ILE A 2 -2.26 -20.95 -5.87
C ILE A 2 -1.32 -20.29 -6.89
N ASP A 3 -1.43 -20.65 -8.17
CA ASP A 3 -0.57 -20.08 -9.22
C ASP A 3 -0.86 -18.60 -9.50
N GLU A 4 -2.12 -18.16 -9.42
CA GLU A 4 -2.47 -16.73 -9.51
C GLU A 4 -1.95 -15.96 -8.30
N ALA A 5 -2.06 -16.53 -7.09
CA ALA A 5 -1.57 -15.90 -5.87
C ALA A 5 -0.04 -15.71 -5.87
N ARG A 6 0.71 -16.61 -6.55
CA ARG A 6 2.17 -16.50 -6.69
C ARG A 6 2.62 -15.37 -7.61
N LYS A 7 1.73 -14.82 -8.45
CA LYS A 7 2.05 -13.77 -9.42
C LYS A 7 2.00 -12.36 -8.82
N GLY A 8 1.58 -12.22 -7.56
CA GLY A 8 1.34 -10.91 -6.95
C GLY A 8 1.72 -10.81 -5.48
N ILE A 9 1.76 -9.57 -5.02
CA ILE A 9 1.86 -9.24 -3.60
C ILE A 9 0.52 -8.71 -3.11
N ARG A 10 0.18 -9.00 -1.85
CA ARG A 10 -1.04 -8.48 -1.21
C ARG A 10 -0.68 -7.33 -0.30
N ALA A 11 -1.23 -6.15 -0.58
CA ALA A 11 -1.12 -4.98 0.27
C ALA A 11 -2.51 -4.52 0.71
N GLU A 12 -2.74 -4.47 2.02
CA GLU A 12 -4.05 -4.17 2.59
C GLU A 12 -4.05 -2.85 3.35
N VAL A 13 -5.13 -2.08 3.17
CA VAL A 13 -5.45 -0.93 4.02
C VAL A 13 -6.65 -1.29 4.87
N LYS A 14 -6.46 -1.37 6.18
CA LYS A 14 -7.55 -1.60 7.13
C LYS A 14 -8.15 -0.26 7.59
N LEU A 15 -9.45 -0.10 7.40
CA LEU A 15 -10.21 1.03 7.91
C LEU A 15 -10.97 0.60 9.18
N TYR A 16 -10.61 1.20 10.31
CA TYR A 16 -11.33 1.01 11.57
C TYR A 16 -12.56 1.92 11.66
N SER A 17 -13.41 1.70 12.67
CA SER A 17 -14.71 2.38 12.84
C SER A 17 -14.64 3.91 12.75
N GLN A 18 -13.66 4.56 13.38
CA GLN A 18 -13.46 6.00 13.26
C GLN A 18 -13.04 6.43 11.86
N GLY A 19 -12.23 5.62 11.19
CA GLY A 19 -11.83 5.83 9.80
C GLY A 19 -13.03 5.78 8.85
N LEU A 20 -13.94 4.82 9.06
CA LEU A 20 -15.19 4.70 8.31
C LEU A 20 -16.09 5.93 8.53
N LYS A 21 -16.31 6.32 9.79
CA LYS A 21 -17.09 7.53 10.14
C LYS A 21 -16.52 8.79 9.50
N SER A 22 -15.20 8.96 9.51
CA SER A 22 -14.54 10.12 8.89
C SER A 22 -14.77 10.22 7.38
N LEU A 23 -15.02 9.08 6.72
CA LEU A 23 -15.29 8.98 5.29
C LEU A 23 -16.78 8.88 4.97
N LYS A 24 -17.66 8.90 5.99
CA LYS A 24 -19.10 8.65 5.87
C LYS A 24 -19.43 7.26 5.27
N LEU A 25 -18.59 6.25 5.56
CA LEU A 25 -18.69 4.89 5.04
C LEU A 25 -19.12 3.86 6.10
N GLU A 26 -19.64 4.32 7.24
CA GLU A 26 -20.14 3.47 8.30
C GLU A 26 -21.39 2.65 7.90
N TYR A 27 -22.12 3.08 6.87
CA TYR A 27 -23.29 2.38 6.34
C TYR A 27 -23.02 1.79 4.96
N VAL A 28 -23.44 0.54 4.74
CA VAL A 28 -23.24 -0.20 3.48
C VAL A 28 -23.78 0.55 2.26
N MET A 29 -24.93 1.22 2.39
CA MET A 29 -25.54 2.01 1.30
C MET A 29 -24.65 3.14 0.78
N ASN A 30 -23.73 3.65 1.60
CA ASN A 30 -22.86 4.75 1.19
C ASN A 30 -21.72 4.28 0.29
N TRP A 31 -21.49 2.98 0.12
CA TRP A 31 -20.39 2.41 -0.67
C TRP A 31 -20.66 2.36 -2.18
N VAL A 32 -21.91 2.50 -2.61
CA VAL A 32 -22.35 2.25 -4.00
C VAL A 32 -21.65 3.16 -5.02
N ASN A 33 -21.47 4.42 -4.65
CA ASN A 33 -20.91 5.46 -5.53
C ASN A 33 -19.49 5.87 -5.12
N VAL A 34 -18.78 4.99 -4.40
CA VAL A 34 -17.48 5.31 -3.83
C VAL A 34 -16.37 4.77 -4.69
N ASP A 35 -15.46 5.65 -5.06
CA ASP A 35 -14.20 5.26 -5.69
C ASP A 35 -13.25 4.64 -4.64
N ILE A 36 -13.38 3.32 -4.47
CA ILE A 36 -12.59 2.54 -3.52
C ILE A 36 -11.11 2.57 -3.87
N THR A 37 -10.77 2.56 -5.16
CA THR A 37 -9.40 2.66 -5.65
C THR A 37 -8.78 3.97 -5.15
N ASN A 38 -9.48 5.08 -5.29
CA ASN A 38 -8.99 6.37 -4.81
C ASN A 38 -8.86 6.43 -3.28
N ILE A 39 -9.81 5.87 -2.52
CA ILE A 39 -9.72 5.80 -1.05
C ILE A 39 -8.51 4.96 -0.63
N TYR A 40 -8.29 3.81 -1.26
CA TYR A 40 -7.15 2.94 -1.01
C TYR A 40 -5.86 3.70 -1.19
N PHE A 41 -5.60 4.28 -2.38
CA PHE A 41 -4.34 4.99 -2.65
C PHE A 41 -4.14 6.22 -1.77
N LYS A 42 -5.21 6.98 -1.50
CA LYS A 42 -5.13 8.15 -0.60
C LYS A 42 -4.72 7.75 0.81
N LYS A 43 -5.15 6.59 1.31
CA LYS A 43 -4.76 6.07 2.63
C LYS A 43 -3.40 5.40 2.58
N PHE A 44 -3.14 4.59 1.56
CA PHE A 44 -1.89 3.87 1.36
C PHE A 44 -0.69 4.83 1.31
N ASN A 45 -0.82 5.95 0.57
CA ASN A 45 0.22 6.98 0.46
C ASN A 45 0.60 7.60 1.81
N LYS A 46 -0.30 7.60 2.82
CA LYS A 46 0.03 8.13 4.16
C LYS A 46 1.01 7.27 4.93
N PHE A 47 1.11 5.97 4.62
CA PHE A 47 2.04 5.07 5.29
C PHE A 47 3.49 5.22 4.82
N ASN A 48 3.72 6.07 3.81
CA ASN A 48 5.04 6.35 3.23
C ASN A 48 5.86 5.09 2.89
N ILE A 49 5.16 3.99 2.55
CA ILE A 49 5.78 2.69 2.22
C ILE A 49 6.73 2.82 1.03
N LEU A 50 6.46 3.75 0.12
CA LEU A 50 7.33 4.09 -1.01
C LEU A 50 8.75 4.49 -0.58
N SER A 51 8.91 5.06 0.62
CA SER A 51 10.22 5.42 1.19
C SER A 51 10.89 4.28 1.96
N ALA A 52 10.22 3.12 2.11
CA ALA A 52 10.72 1.99 2.91
C ALA A 52 11.83 1.22 2.20
N ILE A 53 11.83 1.19 0.86
CA ILE A 53 12.95 0.66 0.07
C ILE A 53 13.63 1.84 -0.60
N GLN A 54 14.86 2.12 -0.18
CA GLN A 54 15.65 3.22 -0.72
C GLN A 54 16.21 2.83 -2.08
N ILE A 55 15.87 3.64 -3.08
CA ILE A 55 16.43 3.57 -4.42
C ILE A 55 17.85 4.16 -4.36
N LEU A 56 18.83 3.46 -4.94
CA LEU A 56 20.15 4.04 -5.21
C LEU A 56 19.97 5.15 -6.26
N GLU A 57 20.24 6.39 -5.89
CA GLU A 57 20.00 7.54 -6.77
C GLU A 57 21.01 7.60 -7.93
N THR A 58 20.53 8.06 -9.08
CA THR A 58 21.34 8.31 -10.28
C THR A 58 22.31 9.47 -10.05
N ASN A 59 23.48 9.42 -10.68
CA ASN A 59 24.53 10.46 -10.58
C ASN A 59 24.00 11.90 -10.82
N ASP A 60 23.01 12.08 -11.69
CA ASP A 60 22.42 13.38 -12.01
C ASP A 60 21.71 14.02 -10.81
N LYS A 61 21.03 13.22 -9.98
CA LYS A 61 20.40 13.70 -8.76
C LYS A 61 21.41 13.97 -7.66
N LEU A 62 22.49 13.18 -7.60
CA LEU A 62 23.60 13.43 -6.68
C LEU A 62 24.32 14.76 -6.98
N ALA A 63 24.33 15.20 -8.25
CA ALA A 63 24.89 16.50 -8.63
C ALA A 63 24.11 17.71 -8.07
N LEU A 64 22.85 17.53 -7.66
CA LEU A 64 22.04 18.58 -7.01
C LEU A 64 22.46 18.82 -5.55
N LEU A 65 23.15 17.86 -4.94
CA LEU A 65 23.64 17.98 -3.57
C LEU A 65 24.89 18.86 -3.53
N SER A 66 24.97 19.71 -2.51
CA SER A 66 26.23 20.37 -2.16
C SER A 66 27.24 19.32 -1.70
N ARG A 67 28.54 19.65 -1.75
CA ARG A 67 29.61 18.74 -1.31
C ARG A 67 29.37 18.20 0.11
N ALA A 68 28.93 19.05 1.03
CA ALA A 68 28.64 18.64 2.41
C ALA A 68 27.46 17.67 2.49
N GLU A 69 26.39 17.91 1.72
CA GLU A 69 25.23 17.02 1.65
C GLU A 69 25.58 15.67 1.01
N ALA A 70 26.39 15.68 -0.06
CA ALA A 70 26.86 14.48 -0.73
C ALA A 70 27.71 13.59 0.19
N ILE A 71 28.61 14.18 0.99
CA ILE A 71 29.40 13.45 1.99
C ILE A 71 28.50 12.81 3.04
N THR A 72 27.55 13.56 3.58
CA THR A 72 26.60 13.03 4.59
C THR A 72 25.74 11.92 4.02
N TYR A 73 25.26 12.09 2.79
CA TYR A 73 24.53 11.06 2.07
C TYR A 73 25.38 9.80 1.88
N GLN A 74 26.65 9.93 1.47
CA GLN A 74 27.56 8.78 1.36
C GLN A 74 27.85 8.10 2.70
N PHE A 75 28.02 8.86 3.79
CA PHE A 75 28.18 8.28 5.13
C PHE A 75 26.97 7.45 5.53
N TRP A 76 25.77 8.01 5.32
CA TRP A 76 24.53 7.31 5.57
C TRP A 76 24.37 6.06 4.67
N LEU A 77 24.72 6.16 3.39
CA LEU A 77 24.72 5.04 2.43
C LEU A 77 25.68 3.92 2.87
N SER A 78 26.84 4.29 3.42
CA SER A 78 27.83 3.35 3.96
C SER A 78 27.42 2.70 5.30
N GLY A 79 26.24 3.04 5.82
CA GLY A 79 25.73 2.52 7.09
C GLY A 79 26.43 3.09 8.34
N ARG A 80 27.19 4.18 8.21
CA ARG A 80 27.77 4.90 9.35
C ARG A 80 26.72 5.76 10.02
N ASP A 81 26.77 5.87 11.34
CA ASP A 81 25.86 6.76 12.06
C ASP A 81 26.26 8.23 11.84
N ILE A 82 25.40 8.97 11.15
CA ILE A 82 25.58 10.41 10.91
C ILE A 82 25.62 11.22 12.21
N ARG A 83 25.06 10.70 13.31
CA ARG A 83 25.05 11.33 14.64
C ARG A 83 26.42 11.33 15.31
N GLU A 84 27.29 10.40 14.93
CA GLU A 84 28.67 10.35 15.42
C GLU A 84 29.55 11.40 14.71
N GLN A 85 29.16 11.84 13.51
CA GLN A 85 29.98 12.70 12.66
C GLN A 85 29.52 14.16 12.65
N LEU A 86 28.23 14.41 12.89
CA LEU A 86 27.62 15.72 12.73
C LEU A 86 26.74 16.10 13.94
N SER A 87 26.65 17.40 14.21
CA SER A 87 25.74 17.91 15.24
C SER A 87 24.27 17.72 14.83
N ARG A 88 23.38 17.62 15.82
CA ARG A 88 21.92 17.45 15.61
C ARG A 88 21.34 18.51 14.68
N THR A 89 21.77 19.76 14.82
CA THR A 89 21.31 20.90 14.01
C THR A 89 21.75 20.76 12.56
N THR A 90 22.99 20.35 12.32
CA THR A 90 23.53 20.12 10.98
C THR A 90 22.82 18.96 10.30
N ILE A 91 22.59 17.85 11.03
CA ILE A 91 21.83 16.69 10.53
C ILE A 91 20.43 17.13 10.10
N TRP A 92 19.73 17.89 10.93
CA TRP A 92 18.37 18.32 10.60
C TRP A 92 18.33 19.22 9.37
N LYS A 93 19.26 20.19 9.27
CA LYS A 93 19.36 21.08 8.11
C LYS A 93 19.69 20.32 6.82
N GLN A 94 20.68 19.43 6.87
CA GLN A 94 21.09 18.66 5.70
C GLN A 94 20.04 17.63 5.30
N ALA A 95 19.44 16.91 6.25
CA ALA A 95 18.36 15.96 5.96
C ALA A 95 17.16 16.66 5.30
N LYS A 96 16.77 17.84 5.80
CA LYS A 96 15.69 18.64 5.19
C LYS A 96 16.06 19.13 3.79
N SER A 97 17.33 19.43 3.53
CA SER A 97 17.77 19.84 2.20
C SER A 97 17.81 18.65 1.24
N ILE A 98 18.37 17.51 1.66
CA ILE A 98 18.47 16.28 0.86
C ILE A 98 17.07 15.77 0.50
N ILE A 99 16.14 15.71 1.45
CA ILE A 99 14.77 15.27 1.16
C ILE A 99 14.07 16.19 0.14
N ASN A 100 14.32 17.50 0.21
CA ASN A 100 13.74 18.45 -0.74
C ASN A 100 14.34 18.34 -2.15
N LYS A 101 15.63 18.01 -2.25
CA LYS A 101 16.36 17.94 -3.52
C LYS A 101 16.17 16.62 -4.25
N ILE A 102 16.24 15.51 -3.51
CA ILE A 102 16.27 14.16 -4.09
C ILE A 102 15.20 13.23 -3.52
N GLY A 103 14.38 13.68 -2.56
CA GLY A 103 13.30 12.87 -1.99
C GLY A 103 13.73 11.87 -0.90
N ILE A 104 14.99 11.87 -0.48
CA ILE A 104 15.54 10.90 0.47
C ILE A 104 15.57 11.46 1.90
N ASP A 105 15.00 10.71 2.84
CA ASP A 105 15.14 10.97 4.28
C ASP A 105 16.28 10.16 4.91
N ILE A 106 17.42 10.81 5.12
CA ILE A 106 18.61 10.21 5.75
C ILE A 106 18.52 10.08 7.28
N ARG A 107 17.42 10.50 7.91
CA ARG A 107 17.23 10.38 9.37
C ARG A 107 16.70 9.01 9.79
N GLY A 108 16.22 8.22 8.83
CA GLY A 108 15.71 6.88 9.07
C GLY A 108 16.79 5.95 9.63
N HIS A 109 16.37 5.06 10.53
CA HIS A 109 17.24 4.01 11.09
C HIS A 109 17.55 2.88 10.09
N CYS A 110 16.84 2.84 8.96
CA CYS A 110 17.11 1.89 7.88
C CYS A 110 18.34 2.34 7.10
N ARG A 111 19.47 1.68 7.38
CA ARG A 111 20.71 1.77 6.61
C ARG A 111 20.57 0.82 5.40
N PRO A 112 20.85 1.25 4.17
CA PRO A 112 20.73 0.38 3.02
C PRO A 112 21.83 -0.70 3.08
N ALA A 113 21.44 -1.96 3.32
CA ALA A 113 22.17 -3.06 2.68
C ALA A 113 21.96 -2.92 1.17
N ALA A 114 22.90 -3.39 0.35
CA ALA A 114 22.75 -3.39 -1.11
C ALA A 114 21.53 -4.24 -1.50
N ASN A 115 20.36 -3.60 -1.52
CA ASN A 115 19.10 -4.24 -1.81
C ASN A 115 18.93 -4.30 -3.32
N ALA A 116 18.19 -5.31 -3.79
CA ALA A 116 17.73 -5.37 -5.17
C ALA A 116 17.05 -4.04 -5.54
N ASN A 117 17.29 -3.57 -6.77
CA ASN A 117 16.70 -2.35 -7.30
C ASN A 117 15.18 -2.54 -7.52
N ILE A 118 14.44 -2.53 -6.41
CA ILE A 118 12.99 -2.74 -6.36
C ILE A 118 12.36 -1.37 -6.22
N ASP A 119 11.78 -0.88 -7.31
CA ASP A 119 11.02 0.37 -7.31
C ASP A 119 9.59 0.12 -6.80
N LEU A 120 9.37 0.45 -5.52
CA LEU A 120 8.06 0.34 -4.89
C LEU A 120 7.01 1.26 -5.51
N THR A 121 7.42 2.37 -6.15
CA THR A 121 6.49 3.31 -6.80
C THR A 121 5.86 2.65 -8.03
N LYS A 122 6.62 1.85 -8.76
CA LYS A 122 6.14 1.01 -9.85
C LYS A 122 5.30 -0.16 -9.35
N ILE A 123 5.71 -0.81 -8.25
CA ILE A 123 5.01 -1.98 -7.72
C ILE A 123 3.62 -1.61 -7.18
N PHE A 124 3.51 -0.54 -6.41
CA PHE A 124 2.26 -0.07 -5.84
C PHE A 124 1.59 1.01 -6.69
N SER A 125 1.82 1.01 -8.01
CA SER A 125 1.16 1.93 -8.93
C SER A 125 -0.27 1.47 -9.25
N ARG A 126 -1.12 2.40 -9.73
CA ARG A 126 -2.50 2.08 -10.14
C ARG A 126 -2.53 1.15 -11.35
N GLU A 127 -1.53 1.26 -12.21
CA GLU A 127 -1.38 0.47 -13.43
C GLU A 127 -0.95 -0.97 -13.14
N ASN A 128 -0.34 -1.22 -11.98
CA ASN A 128 0.19 -2.52 -11.58
C ASN A 128 -0.77 -3.33 -10.67
N ILE A 129 -2.06 -3.06 -10.76
CA ILE A 129 -3.09 -3.84 -10.05
C ILE A 129 -3.40 -5.10 -10.85
N LEU A 130 -3.29 -6.26 -10.21
CA LEU A 130 -3.74 -7.51 -10.82
C LEU A 130 -5.25 -7.45 -11.06
N PRO A 131 -5.73 -7.76 -12.28
CA PRO A 131 -7.14 -7.83 -12.55
C PRO A 131 -7.79 -8.94 -11.72
N ILE A 132 -9.07 -8.78 -11.44
CA ILE A 132 -9.86 -9.84 -10.80
C ILE A 132 -9.89 -11.03 -11.76
N PRO A 133 -9.50 -12.24 -11.31
CA PRO A 133 -9.55 -13.42 -12.15
C PRO A 133 -10.98 -13.70 -12.62
N GLU A 134 -11.15 -14.08 -13.89
CA GLU A 134 -12.47 -14.35 -14.49
C GLU A 134 -13.27 -15.40 -13.71
N TRP A 135 -12.59 -16.44 -13.21
CA TRP A 135 -13.23 -17.51 -12.42
C TRP A 135 -13.84 -17.03 -11.10
N ALA A 136 -13.40 -15.87 -10.57
CA ALA A 136 -13.89 -15.34 -9.30
C ALA A 136 -15.18 -14.51 -9.48
N ILE A 137 -15.41 -13.98 -10.67
CA ILE A 137 -16.59 -13.17 -10.99
C ILE A 137 -17.86 -14.03 -10.82
N ASP A 138 -18.92 -13.44 -10.29
CA ASP A 138 -20.21 -14.09 -10.00
C ASP A 138 -20.16 -15.30 -9.04
N THR A 139 -19.03 -15.50 -8.35
CA THR A 139 -18.90 -16.51 -7.29
C THR A 139 -19.03 -15.89 -5.91
N VAL A 140 -19.14 -16.75 -4.88
CA VAL A 140 -19.12 -16.33 -3.46
C VAL A 140 -17.78 -15.73 -3.02
N TYR A 141 -16.74 -15.80 -3.87
CA TYR A 141 -15.39 -15.36 -3.54
C TYR A 141 -15.11 -13.90 -3.93
N TYR A 142 -15.98 -13.27 -4.72
CA TYR A 142 -15.83 -11.87 -5.12
C TYR A 142 -17.16 -11.12 -5.02
N PHE A 143 -17.15 -10.00 -4.28
CA PHE A 143 -18.29 -9.12 -4.15
C PHE A 143 -17.93 -7.75 -4.72
N PRO A 144 -18.38 -7.40 -5.93
CA PRO A 144 -18.09 -6.10 -6.51
C PRO A 144 -18.78 -5.01 -5.69
N PRO A 145 -18.05 -3.95 -5.30
CA PRO A 145 -18.57 -2.92 -4.40
C PRO A 145 -19.70 -2.08 -5.00
N ASN A 146 -19.75 -1.98 -6.31
CA ASN A 146 -20.70 -1.15 -7.05
C ASN A 146 -21.98 -1.93 -7.38
N GLN A 147 -22.01 -3.23 -7.13
CA GLN A 147 -23.23 -4.01 -7.22
C GLN A 147 -23.82 -4.10 -5.81
N LEU A 148 -24.92 -3.38 -5.59
CA LEU A 148 -25.82 -3.71 -4.51
C LEU A 148 -26.45 -5.08 -4.83
N SER A 149 -25.72 -6.17 -4.60
CA SER A 149 -26.33 -7.48 -4.59
C SER A 149 -27.18 -7.59 -3.31
N PHE A 150 -28.38 -7.01 -3.34
CA PHE A 150 -29.48 -7.47 -2.50
C PHE A 150 -29.90 -8.87 -2.99
N ARG A 151 -29.01 -9.84 -2.83
CA ARG A 151 -29.33 -11.26 -2.92
C ARG A 151 -28.99 -11.92 -1.59
N ARG A 152 -29.65 -11.43 -0.54
CA ARG A 152 -30.13 -12.39 0.46
C ARG A 152 -31.34 -13.04 -0.18
N PRO A 153 -31.36 -14.34 -0.52
CA PRO A 153 -32.59 -15.06 -0.28
C PRO A 153 -32.84 -14.83 1.22
N LEU A 154 -33.96 -14.20 1.55
CA LEU A 154 -34.49 -14.31 2.90
C LEU A 154 -34.44 -15.81 3.19
N ARG A 155 -33.52 -16.25 4.08
CA ARG A 155 -33.71 -17.50 4.79
C ARG A 155 -34.98 -17.29 5.60
N ARG A 156 -36.14 -17.42 4.94
CA ARG A 156 -37.33 -17.93 5.61
C ARG A 156 -36.86 -19.26 6.13
N PHE A 157 -36.66 -19.34 7.44
CA PHE A 157 -36.81 -20.59 8.15
C PHE A 157 -38.26 -21.02 7.98
N SER A 158 -38.62 -21.46 6.77
CA SER A 158 -39.77 -22.33 6.58
C SER A 158 -39.26 -23.71 6.90
N ASN A 159 -39.53 -24.15 8.13
CA ASN A 159 -39.66 -25.56 8.42
C ASN A 159 -40.67 -26.12 7.42
N LEU A 160 -40.17 -26.64 6.31
CA LEU A 160 -40.90 -27.48 5.38
C LEU A 160 -40.05 -28.73 5.23
N VAL A 161 -40.24 -29.63 6.19
CA VAL A 161 -40.04 -31.05 5.97
C VAL A 161 -40.97 -31.41 4.82
N VAL A 162 -40.40 -31.64 3.65
CA VAL A 162 -41.06 -32.36 2.56
C VAL A 162 -40.17 -33.55 2.29
N GLN A 163 -40.48 -34.67 2.97
CA GLN A 163 -40.07 -35.98 2.50
C GLN A 163 -40.94 -36.36 1.30
N ALA A 164 -40.29 -36.73 0.21
CA ALA A 164 -40.80 -37.46 -0.94
C ALA A 164 -39.57 -37.95 -1.70
N LYS A 165 -39.39 -39.22 -2.11
CA LYS A 165 -40.15 -40.48 -2.08
C LYS A 165 -39.07 -41.61 -2.03
N ASP A 166 -39.37 -42.89 -1.80
CA ASP A 166 -39.79 -43.88 -2.81
C ASP A 166 -40.24 -45.14 -2.02
N THR A 167 -41.50 -45.58 -2.07
CA THR A 167 -42.05 -46.59 -3.00
C THR A 167 -41.02 -47.40 -3.79
N GLU A 168 -40.64 -48.55 -3.24
CA GLU A 168 -40.89 -49.89 -3.82
C GLU A 168 -41.40 -50.83 -2.72
#